data_AF-A0A7W4PDZ8-F1
#
_entry.id   AF-A0A7W4PDZ8-F1
#
_cell.length_a   1.000
_cell.length_b   1.000
_cell.length_c   1.000
_cell.angle_alpha   90.00
_cell.angle_beta   90.00
_cell.angle_gamma   90.00
#
_symmetry.space_group_name_H-M   'P 1'
#
loop_
_entity.id
_entity.type
_entity.pdbx_description
1 polymer ?
#
loop_
_entity_poly.entity_id
_entity_poly.type
_entity_poly.pdbx_seq_one_letter_code
_entity_poly.pdbx_strand_id
1 'polypeptide(L)' 'MTKAHQTACRRAGIVDFSPHSWRHHWASWMVMTGCDLVTLMRLGGWSSPAMVQRYAAVSADHMAEAIKRLT' A
#
# COMPACT_ATOMS: atom_id res chain seq x y z
N MET A 1 18.11 9.23 -8.03
CA MET A 1 17.50 8.18 -7.17
C MET A 1 18.49 7.75 -6.10
N THR A 2 18.05 7.46 -4.87
CA THR A 2 18.94 7.09 -3.75
C THR A 2 19.51 5.68 -3.95
N LYS A 3 20.76 5.43 -3.52
CA LYS A 3 21.42 4.10 -3.60
C LYS A 3 20.60 2.98 -2.93
N ALA A 4 19.92 3.31 -1.83
CA ALA A 4 19.07 2.37 -1.10
C ALA A 4 17.86 1.91 -1.94
N HIS A 5 17.20 2.82 -2.66
CA HIS A 5 16.07 2.51 -3.54
C HIS A 5 16.49 1.55 -4.66
N GLN A 6 17.59 1.85 -5.35
CA GLN A 6 18.09 1.00 -6.45
C GLN A 6 18.50 -0.38 -5.96
N THR A 7 19.15 -0.46 -4.80
CA THR A 7 19.54 -1.74 -4.18
C THR A 7 18.32 -2.57 -3.80
N ALA A 8 17.29 -1.97 -3.21
CA ALA A 8 16.06 -2.65 -2.85
C ALA A 8 15.34 -3.19 -4.10
N CYS A 9 15.15 -2.37 -5.14
CA CYS A 9 14.51 -2.80 -6.38
C CYS A 9 15.29 -3.94 -7.06
N ARG A 10 16.63 -3.83 -7.12
CA ARG A 10 17.49 -4.89 -7.68
C ARG A 10 17.36 -6.21 -6.90
N ARG A 11 17.32 -6.16 -5.57
CA ARG A 11 17.18 -7.36 -4.73
C ARG A 11 15.79 -8.01 -4.86
N ALA A 12 14.75 -7.20 -5.06
CA ALA A 12 13.39 -7.67 -5.24
C ALA A 12 13.05 -8.06 -6.69
N GLY A 13 13.93 -7.79 -7.66
CA GLY A 13 13.69 -8.07 -9.08
C GLY A 13 12.62 -7.17 -9.72
N ILE A 14 12.38 -5.98 -9.18
CA ILE A 14 11.33 -5.07 -9.64
C ILE A 14 11.91 -4.04 -10.62
N VAL A 15 11.26 -3.92 -11.79
CA VAL A 15 11.53 -2.88 -12.80
C VAL A 15 10.45 -1.78 -12.73
N ASP A 16 10.79 -0.57 -13.17
CA ASP A 16 9.86 0.59 -13.21
C ASP A 16 9.23 0.99 -11.86
N PHE A 17 10.01 0.91 -10.79
CA PHE A 17 9.58 1.32 -9.46
C PHE A 17 10.12 2.70 -9.08
N SER A 18 9.24 3.59 -8.61
CA SER A 18 9.63 4.95 -8.17
C SER A 18 9.68 5.03 -6.64
N PRO A 19 10.34 6.06 -6.05
CA PRO A 19 10.28 6.27 -4.61
C PRO A 19 8.85 6.48 -4.10
N HIS A 20 7.97 7.08 -4.93
CA HIS A 20 6.57 7.27 -4.60
C HIS A 20 5.80 5.94 -4.54
N SER A 21 6.23 4.95 -5.31
CA SER A 21 5.65 3.60 -5.28
C SER A 21 5.84 2.92 -3.92
N TRP A 22 6.90 3.26 -3.15
CA TRP A 22 7.05 2.78 -1.76
C TRP A 22 5.92 3.29 -0.86
N ARG A 23 5.49 4.54 -1.04
CA ARG A 23 4.37 5.11 -0.29
C ARG A 23 3.06 4.41 -0.65
N HIS A 24 2.84 4.10 -1.93
CA HIS A 24 1.69 3.30 -2.36
C HIS A 24 1.71 1.89 -1.77
N HIS A 25 2.86 1.24 -1.75
CA HIS A 25 3.04 -0.08 -1.18
C HIS A 25 2.74 -0.08 0.33
N TRP A 26 3.32 0.84 1.09
CA TRP A 26 3.06 1.01 2.52
C TRP A 26 1.56 1.23 2.82
N ALA A 27 0.91 2.12 2.07
CA ALA A 27 -0.50 2.42 2.27
C ALA A 27 -1.42 1.20 2.01
N SER A 28 -1.12 0.44 0.95
CA SER A 28 -1.85 -0.79 0.62
C SER A 28 -1.67 -1.83 1.73
N TRP A 29 -0.43 -2.01 2.20
CA TRP A 29 -0.11 -2.96 3.26
C TRP A 29 -0.83 -2.61 4.58
N MET A 30 -0.83 -1.34 4.99
CA MET A 30 -1.54 -0.89 6.18
C MET A 30 -3.03 -1.27 6.13
N VAL A 31 -3.67 -1.06 4.98
CA VAL A 31 -5.09 -1.36 4.80
C VAL A 31 -5.36 -2.87 4.77
N MET A 32 -4.47 -3.66 4.17
CA MET A 32 -4.54 -5.12 4.20
C MET A 32 -4.38 -5.68 5.61
N THR A 33 -3.56 -5.03 6.46
CA THR A 33 -3.41 -5.39 7.88
C THR A 33 -4.57 -4.95 8.78
N GLY A 34 -5.59 -4.28 8.22
CA GLY A 34 -6.78 -3.84 8.94
C GLY A 34 -6.74 -2.41 9.47
N CYS A 35 -5.78 -1.58 9.05
CA CYS A 35 -5.80 -0.15 9.36
C CYS A 35 -6.97 0.55 8.64
N ASP A 36 -7.73 1.36 9.37
CA ASP A 36 -8.83 2.14 8.77
C ASP A 36 -8.31 3.31 7.93
N LEU A 37 -9.14 3.76 6.97
CA LEU A 37 -8.74 4.79 6.01
C LEU A 37 -8.54 6.17 6.65
N VAL A 38 -9.20 6.47 7.77
CA VAL A 38 -9.04 7.77 8.47
C VAL A 38 -7.68 7.81 9.17
N THR A 39 -7.31 6.71 9.82
CA THR A 39 -5.98 6.55 10.42
C THR A 39 -4.89 6.57 9.36
N LEU A 40 -5.07 5.85 8.24
CA LEU A 40 -4.14 5.90 7.11
C LEU A 40 -3.99 7.34 6.57
N MET A 41 -5.11 8.08 6.42
CA MET A 41 -5.09 9.46 5.94
C MET A 41 -4.23 10.37 6.83
N ARG A 42 -4.38 10.24 8.15
CA ARG A 42 -3.62 10.99 9.14
C ARG A 42 -2.13 10.61 9.12
N LEU A 43 -1.81 9.32 9.09
CA LEU A 43 -0.43 8.84 9.09
C LEU A 43 0.32 9.23 7.81
N GLY A 44 -0.35 9.19 6.66
CA GLY A 44 0.28 9.59 5.41
C GLY A 44 0.24 11.09 5.14
N GLY A 45 -0.55 11.87 5.87
CA GLY A 45 -0.69 13.31 5.65
C GLY A 45 -1.39 13.64 4.32
N TRP A 46 -2.41 12.88 3.95
CA TRP A 46 -3.25 13.23 2.80
C TRP A 46 -4.22 14.36 3.15
N SER A 47 -4.43 15.27 2.22
CA SER A 47 -5.29 16.44 2.41
C SER A 47 -6.77 16.14 2.27
N SER A 48 -7.15 15.02 1.64
CA SER A 48 -8.55 14.63 1.49
C SER A 48 -8.77 13.12 1.53
N PRO A 49 -9.96 12.67 2.01
CA PRO A 49 -10.32 11.26 2.01
C PRO A 49 -10.32 10.64 0.61
N ALA A 50 -10.69 11.41 -0.41
CA ALA A 50 -10.71 10.97 -1.80
C ALA A 50 -9.34 10.47 -2.29
N MET A 51 -8.23 11.04 -1.79
CA MET A 51 -6.88 10.58 -2.16
C MET A 51 -6.56 9.18 -1.62
N VAL A 52 -7.11 8.84 -0.45
CA VAL A 52 -6.86 7.59 0.29
C VAL A 52 -7.84 6.50 -0.13
N GLN A 53 -9.00 6.86 -0.67
CA GLN A 53 -10.05 5.93 -1.05
C GLN A 53 -9.61 4.89 -2.08
N ARG A 54 -8.57 5.17 -2.88
CA ARG A 54 -7.95 4.19 -3.78
C ARG A 54 -7.46 2.91 -3.09
N TYR A 55 -7.13 2.96 -1.81
CA TYR A 55 -6.66 1.79 -1.05
C TYR A 55 -7.81 0.99 -0.44
N ALA A 56 -9.03 1.55 -0.38
CA ALA A 56 -10.20 0.85 0.14
C ALA A 56 -10.50 -0.44 -0.64
N ALA A 57 -10.37 -0.38 -1.97
CA ALA A 57 -10.59 -1.52 -2.86
C ALA A 57 -9.63 -2.68 -2.57
N VAL A 58 -8.35 -2.37 -2.31
CA VAL A 58 -7.33 -3.38 -1.95
C VAL A 58 -7.70 -4.13 -0.67
N SER A 59 -8.32 -3.44 0.31
CA SER A 59 -8.84 -4.09 1.53
C SER A 59 -9.90 -5.13 1.20
N ALA A 60 -10.89 -4.77 0.38
CA ALA A 60 -12.05 -5.60 0.09
C ALA A 60 -11.64 -6.89 -0.64
N ASP A 61 -10.80 -6.76 -1.67
CA ASP A 61 -10.29 -7.90 -2.42
C ASP A 61 -9.41 -8.80 -1.53
N HIS A 62 -8.54 -8.20 -0.71
CA HIS A 62 -7.71 -8.95 0.22
C HIS A 62 -8.52 -9.72 1.26
N MET A 63 -9.56 -9.09 1.82
CA MET A 63 -10.48 -9.73 2.78
C MET A 63 -11.27 -10.86 2.14
N ALA A 64 -11.75 -10.68 0.90
CA ALA A 64 -12.43 -11.74 0.16
C ALA A 64 -11.50 -12.93 -0.12
N GLU A 65 -10.25 -12.66 -0.51
CA GLU A 65 -9.24 -13.71 -0.71
C GLU A 65 -8.89 -14.42 0.60
N ALA A 66 -8.78 -13.69 1.70
CA ALA A 66 -8.53 -14.26 3.03
C ALA A 66 -9.68 -15.19 3.46
N ILE A 67 -10.94 -14.79 3.25
CA ILE A 67 -12.13 -15.63 3.52
C ILE A 67 -12.10 -16.88 2.65
N LYS A 68 -11.78 -16.75 1.36
CA LYS A 68 -11.71 -17.89 0.42
C LYS A 68 -10.68 -18.94 0.86
N ARG A 69 -9.60 -18.56 1.53
CA ARG A 69 -8.59 -19.51 2.05
C ARG A 69 -9.06 -20.31 3.27
N LEU A 70 -10.15 -19.87 3.91
CA LEU A 70 -10.75 -20.55 5.07
C LEU A 70 -11.86 -21.54 4.69
N THR A 71 -12.23 -21.61 3.40
CA THR A 71 -13.28 -22.50 2.85
C THR A 71 -12.68 -23.48 1.88
#